data_AF-A0A7V6GLT7-F1
#
_entry.id   AF-A0A7V6GLT7-F1
#
_cell.length_a   1.000
_cell.length_b   1.000
_cell.length_c   1.000
_cell.angle_alpha   90.00
_cell.angle_beta   90.00
_cell.angle_gamma   90.00
#
_symmetry.space_group_name_H-M   'P 1'
#
loop_
_entity.id
_entity.type
_entity.pdbx_description
1 polymer ?
#
loop_
_entity_poly.entity_id
_entity_poly.type
_entity_poly.pdbx_seq_one_letter_code
_entity_poly.pdbx_strand_id
1 'polypeptide(L)'
;MIKRDTIIKYLIETYSPDAIIVYGSFVDGSANEHSDFDALVIANSSKKHDSSVIEDIPLDVFIYPPEVFQDEYNPEDFIQVFDGEIVLDKKGIAKSLKERVLEFTKGRTLKTNEEIQNEVYWLKKMLMRTSRGDTEGYYRWHWLLYDSLEIYFNIKRLRYCGPNKALRTLHKIDPEAYSIYLLALKEFTQETLSGWIDYLEDLSLV
;
A
#
# COMPACT_ATOMS: atom_id res chain seq x y z
N MET A 1 18.86 10.23 -6.21
CA MET A 1 18.45 11.65 -6.24
C MET A 1 18.42 12.19 -7.66
N ILE A 2 19.52 12.12 -8.43
CA ILE A 2 19.61 12.66 -9.81
C ILE A 2 18.46 12.19 -10.73
N LYS A 3 18.12 10.90 -10.74
CA LYS A 3 17.07 10.36 -11.63
C LYS A 3 15.66 10.92 -11.37
N ARG A 4 15.29 11.11 -10.09
CA ARG A 4 13.98 11.65 -9.70
C ARG A 4 13.83 13.10 -10.20
N ASP A 5 14.87 13.91 -10.05
CA ASP A 5 14.85 15.30 -10.50
C ASP A 5 14.78 15.39 -12.03
N THR A 6 15.48 14.50 -12.75
CA THR A 6 15.36 14.38 -14.21
C THR A 6 13.92 14.08 -14.64
N ILE A 7 13.27 13.11 -13.98
CA ILE A 7 11.88 12.74 -14.31
C ILE A 7 10.92 13.90 -14.01
N ILE A 8 11.05 14.55 -12.84
CA ILE A 8 10.23 15.71 -12.50
C ILE A 8 10.40 16.82 -13.55
N LYS A 9 11.65 17.07 -13.98
CA LYS A 9 11.94 18.04 -15.05
C LYS A 9 11.27 17.65 -16.36
N TYR A 10 11.36 16.39 -16.78
CA TYR A 10 10.66 15.88 -17.96
C TYR A 10 9.14 16.11 -17.87
N LEU A 11 8.52 15.82 -16.71
CA LEU A 11 7.09 16.04 -16.50
C LEU A 11 6.72 17.53 -16.59
N ILE A 12 7.57 18.41 -16.06
CA ILE A 12 7.39 19.87 -16.13
C ILE A 12 7.43 20.35 -17.58
N GLU A 13 8.46 19.94 -18.34
CA GLU A 13 8.67 20.34 -19.73
C GLU A 13 7.59 19.78 -20.66
N THR A 14 7.15 18.55 -20.43
CA THR A 14 6.18 17.85 -21.29
C THR A 14 4.75 18.31 -21.08
N TYR A 15 4.35 18.55 -19.82
CA TYR A 15 2.94 18.80 -19.48
C TYR A 15 2.64 20.21 -19.01
N SER A 16 3.66 21.04 -18.72
CA SER A 16 3.47 22.36 -18.10
C SER A 16 2.46 22.35 -16.94
N PRO A 17 2.64 21.46 -15.94
CA PRO A 17 1.58 21.11 -15.01
C PRO A 17 1.23 22.22 -14.02
N ASP A 18 -0.01 22.19 -13.54
CA ASP A 18 -0.49 22.97 -12.40
C ASP A 18 -0.07 22.34 -11.08
N ALA A 19 -0.03 21.00 -11.00
CA ALA A 19 0.42 20.29 -9.82
C ALA A 19 1.05 18.92 -10.15
N ILE A 20 1.94 18.46 -9.27
CA ILE A 20 2.56 17.13 -9.31
C ILE A 20 2.58 16.56 -7.89
N ILE A 21 1.99 15.37 -7.73
CA ILE A 21 2.11 14.56 -6.51
C ILE A 21 2.87 13.30 -6.89
N VAL A 22 4.06 13.11 -6.34
CA VAL A 22 4.82 11.86 -6.49
C VAL A 22 4.40 10.94 -5.33
N TYR A 23 4.31 9.63 -5.56
CA TYR A 23 4.02 8.66 -4.51
C TYR A 23 4.82 7.38 -4.73
N GLY A 24 4.49 6.33 -3.98
CA GLY A 24 5.17 5.05 -4.09
C GLY A 24 6.64 5.08 -3.66
N SER A 25 7.42 4.22 -4.29
CA SER A 25 8.75 3.82 -3.81
C SER A 25 9.78 4.96 -3.84
N PHE A 26 9.60 5.94 -4.72
CA PHE A 26 10.47 7.12 -4.86
C PHE A 26 10.23 8.20 -3.80
N VAL A 27 9.12 8.10 -3.05
CA VAL A 27 8.82 8.97 -1.90
C VAL A 27 9.22 8.29 -0.60
N ASP A 28 8.87 7.02 -0.44
CA ASP A 28 9.06 6.30 0.82
C ASP A 28 10.49 5.73 1.01
N GLY A 29 11.34 5.86 -0.01
CA GLY A 29 12.75 5.47 0.03
C GLY A 29 13.01 4.00 -0.27
N SER A 30 12.01 3.22 -0.70
CA SER A 30 12.19 1.80 -1.05
C SER A 30 12.40 1.54 -2.54
N ALA A 31 12.63 2.58 -3.35
CA ALA A 31 12.90 2.42 -4.78
C ALA A 31 14.12 1.51 -5.02
N ASN A 32 13.98 0.58 -5.95
CA ASN A 32 15.03 -0.33 -6.40
C ASN A 32 15.06 -0.40 -7.94
N GLU A 33 15.88 -1.28 -8.51
CA GLU A 33 16.07 -1.43 -9.96
C GLU A 33 14.83 -1.88 -10.74
N HIS A 34 13.80 -2.36 -10.06
CA HIS A 34 12.52 -2.76 -10.63
C HIS A 34 11.38 -1.80 -10.27
N SER A 35 11.70 -0.64 -9.68
CA SER A 35 10.71 0.37 -9.34
C SER A 35 10.36 1.25 -10.53
N ASP A 36 9.06 1.51 -10.66
CA ASP A 36 8.47 2.57 -11.46
C ASP A 36 8.49 3.91 -10.71
N PHE A 37 8.35 4.98 -11.49
CA PHE A 37 8.12 6.32 -10.95
C PHE A 37 6.63 6.62 -10.94
N ASP A 38 6.01 6.51 -9.77
CA ASP A 38 4.60 6.81 -9.59
C ASP A 38 4.34 8.31 -9.39
N ALA A 39 3.45 8.89 -10.21
CA ALA A 39 2.98 10.24 -9.96
C ALA A 39 1.55 10.50 -10.44
N LEU A 40 0.93 11.52 -9.87
CA LEU A 40 -0.30 12.13 -10.37
C LEU A 40 0.04 13.56 -10.77
N VAL A 41 -0.22 13.87 -12.03
CA VAL A 41 0.04 15.17 -12.63
C VAL A 41 -1.28 15.83 -12.96
N ILE A 42 -1.45 17.08 -12.56
CA ILE A 42 -2.60 17.90 -12.90
C ILE A 42 -2.14 18.92 -13.93
N ALA A 43 -2.66 18.83 -15.15
CA ALA A 43 -2.24 19.66 -16.27
C ALA A 43 -3.40 19.89 -17.24
N ASN A 44 -3.41 21.02 -17.95
CA ASN A 44 -4.42 21.33 -18.97
C ASN A 44 -4.25 20.40 -20.19
N SER A 45 -4.77 19.19 -20.07
CA SER A 45 -4.71 18.13 -21.08
C SER A 45 -5.81 17.10 -20.82
N SER A 46 -6.10 16.25 -21.82
CA SER A 46 -6.99 15.11 -21.63
C SER A 46 -6.41 14.11 -20.62
N LYS A 47 -7.29 13.40 -19.89
CA LYS A 47 -6.88 12.29 -19.02
C LYS A 47 -6.08 11.26 -19.81
N LYS A 48 -4.91 10.87 -19.29
CA LYS A 48 -4.03 9.86 -19.90
C LYS A 48 -3.06 9.27 -18.90
N HIS A 49 -2.40 8.20 -19.33
CA HIS A 49 -1.34 7.51 -18.60
C HIS A 49 -0.05 7.64 -19.40
N ASP A 50 1.00 8.15 -18.77
CA ASP A 50 2.35 8.19 -19.34
C ASP A 50 3.14 7.01 -18.79
N SER A 51 3.42 6.06 -19.69
CA SER A 51 4.20 4.85 -19.46
C SER A 51 5.57 4.87 -20.15
N SER A 52 6.06 6.07 -20.47
CA SER A 52 7.39 6.27 -21.04
C SER A 52 8.49 5.75 -20.11
N VAL A 53 9.70 5.58 -20.64
CA VAL A 53 10.89 5.20 -19.87
C VAL A 53 11.89 6.34 -19.89
N ILE A 54 12.27 6.82 -18.71
CA ILE A 54 13.23 7.92 -18.53
C ILE A 54 14.39 7.42 -17.68
N GLU A 55 15.61 7.45 -18.21
CA GLU A 55 16.82 6.94 -17.52
C GLU A 55 16.65 5.51 -16.96
N ASP A 56 16.08 4.63 -17.78
CA ASP A 56 15.76 3.22 -17.47
C ASP A 56 14.68 3.03 -16.41
N ILE A 57 13.97 4.09 -16.01
CA ILE A 57 12.85 4.02 -15.06
C ILE A 57 11.54 4.11 -15.85
N PRO A 58 10.69 3.08 -15.79
CA PRO A 58 9.34 3.16 -16.33
C PRO A 58 8.50 4.14 -15.49
N LEU A 59 7.70 4.95 -16.17
CA LEU A 59 6.75 5.85 -15.53
C LEU A 59 5.41 5.12 -15.27
N ASP A 60 4.84 5.33 -14.08
CA ASP A 60 3.42 5.05 -13.80
C ASP A 60 2.75 6.38 -13.45
N VAL A 61 2.62 7.26 -14.46
CA VAL A 61 2.20 8.64 -14.26
C VAL A 61 0.81 8.87 -14.84
N PHE A 62 -0.14 9.19 -13.97
CA PHE A 62 -1.49 9.54 -14.38
C PHE A 62 -1.65 11.06 -14.51
N ILE A 63 -2.05 11.51 -15.69
CA ILE A 63 -2.28 12.92 -15.98
C ILE A 63 -3.79 13.18 -16.00
N TYR A 64 -4.22 14.19 -15.24
CA TYR A 64 -5.60 14.60 -15.13
C TYR A 64 -5.79 16.09 -15.48
N PRO A 65 -6.89 16.44 -16.18
CA PRO A 65 -7.33 17.82 -16.29
C PRO A 65 -7.67 18.40 -14.92
N PRO A 66 -7.41 19.71 -14.65
CA PRO A 66 -7.84 20.36 -13.41
C PRO A 66 -9.35 20.25 -13.16
N GLU A 67 -10.16 20.18 -14.22
CA GLU A 67 -11.62 20.10 -14.18
C GLU A 67 -12.10 18.87 -13.42
N VAL A 68 -11.34 17.76 -13.44
CA VAL A 68 -11.67 16.53 -12.69
C VAL A 68 -11.80 16.79 -11.19
N PHE A 69 -11.06 17.76 -10.67
CA PHE A 69 -11.01 18.08 -9.24
C PHE A 69 -11.85 19.30 -8.87
N GLN A 70 -12.54 19.91 -9.85
CA GLN A 70 -13.49 21.01 -9.61
C GLN A 70 -14.90 20.48 -9.29
N ASP A 71 -15.27 19.35 -9.89
CA ASP A 71 -16.55 18.68 -9.66
C ASP A 71 -16.48 17.66 -8.50
N GLU A 72 -17.61 16.99 -8.22
CA GLU A 72 -17.64 15.89 -7.28
C GLU A 72 -16.94 14.65 -7.86
N TYR A 73 -15.92 14.15 -7.14
CA TYR A 73 -15.21 12.93 -7.46
C TYR A 73 -15.11 12.01 -6.24
N ASN A 74 -14.97 10.72 -6.47
CA ASN A 74 -14.77 9.74 -5.41
C ASN A 74 -13.30 9.81 -4.91
N PRO A 75 -13.03 10.15 -3.64
CA PRO A 75 -11.66 10.19 -3.13
C PRO A 75 -10.95 8.82 -3.15
N GLU A 76 -11.71 7.72 -3.19
CA GLU A 76 -11.13 6.38 -3.30
C GLU A 76 -10.34 6.17 -4.59
N ASP A 77 -10.74 6.80 -5.69
CA ASP A 77 -10.06 6.69 -7.00
C ASP A 77 -8.66 7.31 -6.99
N PHE A 78 -8.34 8.08 -5.93
CA PHE A 78 -7.08 8.80 -5.76
C PHE A 78 -6.40 8.41 -4.43
N ILE A 79 -6.77 7.28 -3.84
CA ILE A 79 -6.30 6.89 -2.51
C ILE A 79 -4.77 6.92 -2.40
N GLN A 80 -4.04 6.61 -3.47
CA GLN A 80 -2.58 6.58 -3.55
C GLN A 80 -1.89 7.91 -3.22
N VAL A 81 -2.57 9.05 -3.33
CA VAL A 81 -1.96 10.37 -3.03
C VAL A 81 -1.89 10.66 -1.53
N PHE A 82 -2.53 9.86 -0.67
CA PHE A 82 -2.65 10.13 0.77
C PHE A 82 -1.29 10.32 1.46
N ASP A 83 -0.28 9.54 1.05
CA ASP A 83 1.10 9.64 1.53
C ASP A 83 2.08 10.15 0.48
N GLY A 84 1.58 10.63 -0.66
CA GLY A 84 2.38 11.22 -1.71
C GLY A 84 3.03 12.56 -1.33
N GLU A 85 4.18 12.86 -1.92
CA GLU A 85 4.87 14.12 -1.78
C GLU A 85 4.40 15.11 -2.85
N ILE A 86 3.92 16.29 -2.43
CA ILE A 86 3.56 17.37 -3.35
C ILE A 86 4.84 18.07 -3.78
N VAL A 87 5.25 17.84 -5.03
CA VAL A 87 6.47 18.42 -5.62
C VAL A 87 6.19 19.76 -6.29
N LEU A 88 4.98 19.94 -6.81
CA LEU A 88 4.51 21.18 -7.41
C LEU A 88 3.03 21.37 -7.09
N ASP A 89 2.63 22.58 -6.71
CA ASP A 89 1.22 22.95 -6.58
C ASP A 89 1.02 24.46 -6.75
N LYS A 90 0.75 24.90 -7.98
CA LYS A 90 0.64 26.33 -8.31
C LYS A 90 -0.64 26.96 -7.79
N LYS A 91 -1.72 26.17 -7.63
CA LYS A 91 -3.09 26.64 -7.38
C LYS A 91 -3.73 26.04 -6.12
N GLY A 92 -3.01 25.19 -5.38
CA GLY A 92 -3.53 24.51 -4.19
C GLY A 92 -4.37 23.27 -4.47
N ILE A 93 -4.42 22.80 -5.74
CA ILE A 93 -5.29 21.69 -6.16
C ILE A 93 -4.77 20.37 -5.59
N ALA A 94 -3.45 20.15 -5.64
CA ALA A 94 -2.85 18.93 -5.09
C ALA A 94 -3.04 18.85 -3.58
N LYS A 95 -2.86 19.97 -2.88
CA LYS A 95 -3.11 20.05 -1.44
C LYS A 95 -4.56 19.72 -1.11
N SER A 96 -5.52 20.34 -1.79
CA SER A 96 -6.96 20.10 -1.56
C SER A 96 -7.35 18.65 -1.85
N LEU A 97 -6.86 18.07 -2.95
CA LEU A 97 -7.05 16.66 -3.29
C LEU A 97 -6.54 15.75 -2.16
N LYS A 98 -5.29 15.98 -1.71
CA LYS A 98 -4.68 15.18 -0.65
C LYS A 98 -5.43 15.28 0.67
N GLU A 99 -5.88 16.48 1.05
CA GLU A 99 -6.69 16.69 2.26
C GLU A 99 -8.01 15.94 2.20
N ARG A 100 -8.71 15.98 1.06
CA ARG A 100 -9.97 15.25 0.86
C ARG A 100 -9.79 13.74 0.92
N VAL A 101 -8.70 13.22 0.32
CA VAL A 101 -8.34 11.79 0.40
C VAL A 101 -8.03 11.41 1.84
N LEU A 102 -7.27 12.24 2.58
CA LEU A 102 -6.97 11.99 3.99
C LEU A 102 -8.24 12.00 4.86
N GLU A 103 -9.18 12.90 4.62
CA GLU A 103 -10.46 12.91 5.34
C GLU A 103 -11.27 11.64 5.06
N PHE A 104 -11.38 11.25 3.78
CA PHE A 104 -12.00 9.99 3.39
C PHE A 104 -11.33 8.79 4.07
N THR A 105 -10.00 8.80 4.19
CA THR A 105 -9.27 7.71 4.84
C THR A 105 -9.56 7.58 6.34
N LYS A 106 -9.83 8.70 7.02
CA LYS A 106 -10.19 8.75 8.44
C LYS A 106 -11.63 8.32 8.70
N GLY A 107 -12.52 8.53 7.73
CA GLY A 107 -13.93 8.15 7.83
C GLY A 107 -14.21 6.65 7.75
N ARG A 108 -13.23 5.82 7.34
CA ARG A 108 -13.39 4.35 7.31
C ARG A 108 -13.35 3.78 8.71
N THR A 109 -14.44 3.14 9.11
CA THR A 109 -14.56 2.44 10.40
C THR A 109 -13.63 1.24 10.46
N LEU A 110 -12.84 1.15 11.53
CA LEU A 110 -12.06 -0.04 11.86
C LEU A 110 -13.00 -1.19 12.27
N LYS A 111 -12.58 -2.43 12.05
CA LYS A 111 -13.34 -3.62 12.45
C LYS A 111 -13.60 -3.64 13.95
N THR A 112 -14.77 -4.10 14.38
CA THR A 112 -15.11 -4.30 15.79
C THR A 112 -14.26 -5.41 16.43
N ASN A 113 -14.22 -5.48 17.76
CA ASN A 113 -13.54 -6.59 18.45
C ASN A 113 -14.13 -7.96 18.03
N GLU A 114 -15.46 -8.04 17.86
CA GLU A 114 -16.12 -9.27 17.43
C GLU A 114 -15.68 -9.70 16.02
N GLU A 115 -15.58 -8.75 15.08
CA GLU A 115 -15.08 -9.04 13.74
C GLU A 115 -13.62 -9.53 13.77
N ILE A 116 -12.76 -8.89 14.56
CA ILE A 116 -11.34 -9.31 14.71
C ILE A 116 -11.26 -10.72 15.30
N GLN A 117 -12.04 -11.03 16.33
CA GLN A 117 -12.06 -12.37 16.93
C GLN A 117 -12.54 -13.44 15.94
N ASN A 118 -13.50 -13.11 15.07
CA ASN A 118 -13.93 -14.00 13.99
C ASN A 118 -12.81 -14.24 12.95
N GLU A 119 -12.00 -13.23 12.63
CA GLU A 119 -10.83 -13.37 11.75
C GLU A 119 -9.76 -14.26 12.36
N VAL A 120 -9.42 -14.06 13.64
CA VAL A 120 -8.45 -14.89 14.37
C VAL A 120 -8.92 -16.35 14.44
N TYR A 121 -10.21 -16.57 14.72
CA TYR A 121 -10.78 -17.92 14.68
C TYR A 121 -10.70 -18.55 13.28
N TRP A 122 -10.87 -17.76 12.23
CA TRP A 122 -10.70 -18.23 10.85
C TRP A 122 -9.24 -18.62 10.56
N LEU A 123 -8.25 -17.84 11.03
CA LEU A 123 -6.82 -18.15 10.88
C LEU A 123 -6.49 -19.54 11.42
N LYS A 124 -6.98 -19.88 12.62
CA LYS A 124 -6.78 -21.20 13.23
C LYS A 124 -7.36 -22.34 12.38
N LYS A 125 -8.59 -22.17 11.89
CA LYS A 125 -9.22 -23.17 11.01
C LYS A 125 -8.44 -23.33 9.71
N MET A 126 -7.91 -22.23 9.17
CA MET A 126 -7.10 -22.25 7.97
C MET A 126 -5.75 -22.93 8.19
N LEU A 127 -5.10 -22.71 9.34
CA LEU A 127 -3.88 -23.40 9.72
C LEU A 127 -4.06 -24.92 9.64
N MET A 128 -5.11 -25.45 10.26
CA MET A 128 -5.42 -26.90 10.20
C MET A 128 -5.65 -27.42 8.78
N ARG A 129 -6.18 -26.58 7.87
CA ARG A 129 -6.41 -26.95 6.47
C ARG A 129 -5.10 -27.01 5.67
N THR A 130 -4.06 -26.32 6.10
CA THR A 130 -2.75 -26.36 5.44
C THR A 130 -2.04 -27.71 5.61
N SER A 131 -2.39 -28.48 6.66
CA SER A 131 -1.70 -29.72 7.03
C SER A 131 -2.02 -30.92 6.14
N ARG A 132 -2.89 -30.76 5.12
CA ARG A 132 -3.33 -31.85 4.23
C ARG A 132 -2.25 -32.38 3.30
N GLY A 133 -1.20 -31.60 3.03
CA GLY A 133 -0.12 -31.99 2.12
C GLY A 133 -0.54 -32.20 0.66
N ASP A 134 -1.74 -31.75 0.29
CA ASP A 134 -2.27 -31.77 -1.07
C ASP A 134 -2.26 -30.36 -1.68
N THR A 135 -2.66 -30.26 -2.96
CA THR A 135 -2.69 -28.98 -3.69
C THR A 135 -3.57 -27.94 -3.02
N GLU A 136 -4.69 -28.35 -2.42
CA GLU A 136 -5.55 -27.46 -1.65
C GLU A 136 -4.83 -26.98 -0.38
N GLY A 137 -4.16 -27.86 0.36
CA GLY A 137 -3.37 -27.51 1.55
C GLY A 137 -2.30 -26.47 1.25
N TYR A 138 -1.54 -26.64 0.16
CA TYR A 138 -0.55 -25.64 -0.27
C TYR A 138 -1.17 -24.33 -0.74
N TYR A 139 -2.32 -24.36 -1.43
CA TYR A 139 -3.04 -23.14 -1.78
C TYR A 139 -3.51 -22.38 -0.53
N ARG A 140 -4.09 -23.11 0.44
CA ARG A 140 -4.54 -22.57 1.73
C ARG A 140 -3.39 -21.97 2.54
N TRP A 141 -2.18 -22.53 2.42
CA TRP A 141 -1.00 -21.99 3.07
C TRP A 141 -0.67 -20.57 2.60
N HIS A 142 -0.57 -20.37 1.30
CA HIS A 142 -0.26 -19.06 0.72
C HIS A 142 -1.38 -18.07 1.02
N TRP A 143 -2.64 -18.51 0.93
CA TRP A 143 -3.78 -17.69 1.31
C TRP A 143 -3.73 -17.28 2.78
N LEU A 144 -3.43 -18.21 3.69
CA LEU A 144 -3.30 -17.90 5.12
C LEU A 144 -2.21 -16.85 5.37
N LEU A 145 -1.04 -16.99 4.75
CA LEU A 145 0.04 -16.00 4.88
C LEU A 145 -0.37 -14.64 4.32
N TYR A 146 -1.11 -14.60 3.21
CA TYR A 146 -1.61 -13.36 2.60
C TYR A 146 -2.62 -12.64 3.52
N ASP A 147 -3.69 -13.33 3.95
CA ASP A 147 -4.76 -12.72 4.76
C ASP A 147 -4.27 -12.36 6.17
N SER A 148 -3.39 -13.18 6.76
CA SER A 148 -2.91 -12.97 8.13
C SER A 148 -2.12 -11.66 8.29
N LEU A 149 -1.47 -11.17 7.23
CA LEU A 149 -0.81 -9.87 7.27
C LEU A 149 -1.82 -8.74 7.43
N GLU A 150 -2.93 -8.74 6.69
CA GLU A 150 -3.98 -7.73 6.85
C GLU A 150 -4.66 -7.84 8.23
N ILE A 151 -4.89 -9.06 8.70
CA ILE A 151 -5.49 -9.32 10.01
C ILE A 151 -4.62 -8.80 11.15
N TYR A 152 -3.28 -8.89 11.05
CA TYR A 152 -2.38 -8.22 12.01
C TYR A 152 -2.67 -6.71 12.15
N PHE A 153 -2.88 -6.01 11.04
CA PHE A 153 -3.21 -4.58 11.06
C PHE A 153 -4.58 -4.33 11.68
N ASN A 154 -5.57 -5.18 11.40
CA ASN A 154 -6.88 -5.12 12.05
C ASN A 154 -6.76 -5.25 13.57
N ILE A 155 -5.98 -6.22 14.06
CA ILE A 155 -5.71 -6.43 15.49
C ILE A 155 -5.07 -5.19 16.12
N LYS A 156 -4.01 -4.64 15.50
CA LYS A 156 -3.31 -3.42 16.00
C LYS A 156 -4.13 -2.13 15.85
N ARG A 157 -5.35 -2.20 15.31
CA ARG A 157 -6.19 -1.03 14.97
C ARG A 157 -5.51 -0.07 14.01
N LEU A 158 -4.69 -0.62 13.11
CA LEU A 158 -3.99 0.10 12.07
C LEU A 158 -4.61 -0.21 10.70
N ARG A 159 -4.45 0.70 9.77
CA ARG A 159 -4.91 0.49 8.40
C ARG A 159 -3.89 -0.33 7.60
N TYR A 160 -4.37 -1.35 6.90
CA TYR A 160 -3.59 -2.04 5.89
C TYR A 160 -3.51 -1.21 4.61
N CYS A 161 -2.29 -0.86 4.19
CA CYS A 161 -2.02 -0.01 3.03
C CYS A 161 -1.25 -0.77 1.93
N GLY A 162 -1.58 -2.04 1.73
CA GLY A 162 -0.90 -2.93 0.80
C GLY A 162 0.42 -3.51 1.36
N PRO A 163 0.96 -4.55 0.72
CA PRO A 163 2.01 -5.39 1.30
C PRO A 163 3.32 -4.63 1.55
N ASN A 164 3.76 -3.78 0.62
CA ASN A 164 5.01 -3.04 0.77
C ASN A 164 5.00 -2.11 1.99
N LYS A 165 3.93 -1.31 2.15
CA LYS A 165 3.77 -0.40 3.29
C LYS A 165 3.53 -1.17 4.58
N ALA A 166 2.74 -2.25 4.52
CA ALA A 166 2.47 -3.11 5.65
C ALA A 166 3.75 -3.75 6.21
N LEU A 167 4.57 -4.38 5.37
CA LEU A 167 5.80 -5.04 5.81
C LEU A 167 6.82 -4.07 6.41
N ARG A 168 6.98 -2.87 5.84
CA ARG A 168 7.86 -1.83 6.42
C ARG A 168 7.32 -1.32 7.76
N THR A 169 6.01 -1.13 7.84
CA THR A 169 5.36 -0.70 9.09
C THR A 169 5.54 -1.75 10.16
N LEU A 170 5.26 -3.02 9.84
CA LEU A 170 5.46 -4.18 10.70
C LEU A 170 6.92 -4.23 11.21
N HIS A 171 7.90 -4.15 10.32
CA HIS A 171 9.32 -4.13 10.69
C HIS A 171 9.68 -2.99 11.66
N LYS A 172 9.08 -1.81 11.49
CA LYS A 172 9.39 -0.62 12.29
C LYS A 172 8.73 -0.64 13.67
N ILE A 173 7.46 -1.06 13.75
CA ILE A 173 6.67 -0.95 14.99
C ILE A 173 6.67 -2.23 15.81
N ASP A 174 6.92 -3.38 15.17
CA ASP A 174 6.89 -4.70 15.80
C ASP A 174 7.94 -5.63 15.14
N PRO A 175 9.24 -5.41 15.43
CA PRO A 175 10.33 -6.20 14.84
C PRO A 175 10.26 -7.69 15.17
N GLU A 176 9.64 -8.05 16.29
CA GLU A 176 9.40 -9.43 16.70
C GLU A 176 8.37 -10.08 15.78
N ALA A 177 7.18 -9.47 15.64
CA ALA A 177 6.15 -9.95 14.72
C ALA A 177 6.69 -10.06 13.28
N TYR A 178 7.48 -9.08 12.84
CA TYR A 178 8.14 -9.11 11.54
C TYR A 178 9.04 -10.35 11.37
N SER A 179 9.85 -10.65 12.39
CA SER A 179 10.79 -11.78 12.34
C SER A 179 10.05 -13.12 12.29
N ILE A 180 8.98 -13.26 13.07
CA ILE A 180 8.13 -14.47 13.06
C ILE A 180 7.45 -14.64 11.70
N TYR A 181 6.84 -13.57 11.17
CA TYR A 181 6.18 -13.60 9.87
C TYR A 181 7.17 -13.90 8.72
N LEU A 182 8.38 -13.32 8.76
CA LEU A 182 9.43 -13.61 7.80
C LEU A 182 9.85 -15.08 7.81
N LEU A 183 9.98 -15.69 9.00
CA LEU A 183 10.27 -17.13 9.11
C LEU A 183 9.13 -17.97 8.52
N ALA A 184 7.87 -17.61 8.80
CA ALA A 184 6.70 -18.29 8.24
C ALA A 184 6.64 -18.22 6.71
N LEU A 185 7.02 -17.09 6.11
CA LEU A 185 7.13 -16.90 4.66
C LEU A 185 8.26 -17.73 4.04
N LYS A 186 9.42 -17.79 4.72
CA LYS A 186 10.67 -18.29 4.15
C LYS A 186 10.85 -19.80 4.32
N GLU A 187 10.58 -20.32 5.53
CA GLU A 187 10.91 -21.70 5.87
C GLU A 187 9.82 -22.68 5.45
N PHE A 188 8.59 -22.20 5.25
CA PHE A 188 7.45 -22.99 4.75
C PHE A 188 7.23 -24.28 5.57
N THR A 189 7.38 -24.20 6.90
CA THR A 189 7.16 -25.31 7.84
C THR A 189 5.95 -25.08 8.74
N GLN A 190 5.28 -26.16 9.15
CA GLN A 190 4.08 -26.08 9.99
C GLN A 190 4.40 -25.39 11.32
N GLU A 191 5.59 -25.62 11.86
CA GLU A 191 6.09 -24.96 13.06
C GLU A 191 6.16 -23.44 12.89
N THR A 192 6.83 -22.96 11.84
CA THR A 192 6.95 -21.51 11.59
C THR A 192 5.62 -20.84 11.27
N LEU A 193 4.72 -21.55 10.56
CA LEU A 193 3.39 -21.04 10.26
C LEU A 193 2.52 -20.98 11.52
N SER A 194 2.53 -22.03 12.35
CA SER A 194 1.83 -22.03 13.64
C SER A 194 2.32 -20.89 14.52
N GLY A 195 3.64 -20.71 14.65
CA GLY A 195 4.21 -19.64 15.46
C GLY A 195 3.72 -18.24 15.07
N TRP A 196 3.50 -17.98 13.78
CA TRP A 196 2.87 -16.73 13.33
C TRP A 196 1.40 -16.60 13.75
N ILE A 197 0.62 -17.67 13.59
CA ILE A 197 -0.81 -17.64 13.95
C ILE A 197 -1.00 -17.55 15.46
N ASP A 198 -0.17 -18.23 16.24
CA ASP A 198 -0.19 -18.19 17.70
C ASP A 198 0.16 -16.78 18.20
N TYR A 199 1.16 -16.12 17.59
CA TYR A 199 1.49 -14.72 17.87
C TYR A 199 0.28 -13.78 17.64
N LEU A 200 -0.44 -13.96 16.52
CA LEU A 200 -1.63 -13.15 16.22
C LEU A 200 -2.79 -13.40 17.18
N GLU A 201 -2.96 -14.64 17.60
CA GLU A 201 -3.95 -14.98 18.62
C GLU A 201 -3.65 -14.25 19.92
N ASP A 202 -2.43 -14.43 20.46
CA ASP A 202 -2.02 -13.82 21.73
C ASP A 202 -2.19 -12.31 21.68
N LEU A 203 -1.80 -11.69 20.56
CA LEU A 203 -1.95 -10.26 20.34
C LEU A 203 -3.41 -9.79 20.35
N SER A 204 -4.35 -10.63 19.91
CA SER A 204 -5.78 -10.29 19.84
C SER A 204 -6.52 -10.34 21.18
N LEU A 205 -5.90 -10.93 22.20
CA LEU A 205 -6.45 -11.11 23.54
C LEU A 205 -6.12 -9.96 24.50
N VAL A 206 -5.27 -9.02 24.07
CA VAL A 206 -4.78 -7.85 24.83
C VAL A 206 -5.52 -6.59 24.41
#